data_AF-A0A920QKE8-F1
#
_entry.id   AF-A0A920QKE8-F1
#
_cell.length_a   1.000
_cell.length_b   1.000
_cell.length_c   1.000
_cell.angle_alpha   90.00
_cell.angle_beta   90.00
_cell.angle_gamma   90.00
#
_symmetry.space_group_name_H-M   'P 1'
#
loop_
_entity.id
_entity.type
_entity.pdbx_description
1 polymer ?
#
loop_
_entity_poly.entity_id
_entity_poly.type
_entity_poly.pdbx_seq_one_letter_code
_entity_poly.pdbx_strand_id
1 'polypeptide(L)'
;MAERDTHFKFAGNALEKPSFYTPLAELQKKRTDQYLKNNNFSWMEDSTNLSSSYLRNRVRIELIPLLNELTREGLDSRIGDLNEQSSLFRNG
;
A
#
# COMPACT_ATOMS: atom_id res chain seq x y z
N MET A 1 8.55 -15.09 32.21
CA MET A 1 9.65 -14.74 31.29
C MET A 1 9.44 -15.56 30.03
N ALA A 2 8.81 -14.97 29.03
CA ALA A 2 8.55 -15.59 27.73
C ALA A 2 8.61 -14.45 26.71
N GLU A 3 9.71 -14.42 25.96
CA GLU A 3 9.91 -13.52 24.83
C GLU A 3 8.85 -13.84 23.78
N ARG A 4 7.98 -12.86 23.50
CA ARG A 4 7.07 -12.91 22.36
C ARG A 4 7.79 -12.28 21.19
N ASP A 5 8.43 -13.12 20.39
CA ASP A 5 8.89 -12.77 19.06
C ASP A 5 7.75 -12.11 18.29
N THR A 6 7.96 -10.84 17.98
CA THR A 6 7.00 -10.05 17.21
C THR A 6 7.13 -10.50 15.76
N HIS A 7 6.35 -11.52 15.40
CA HIS A 7 6.14 -11.89 14.01
C HIS A 7 5.52 -10.71 13.28
N PHE A 8 6.36 -9.96 12.55
CA PHE A 8 5.94 -8.94 11.59
C PHE A 8 5.06 -9.59 10.52
N LYS A 9 3.75 -9.55 10.72
CA LYS A 9 2.77 -9.91 9.69
C LYS A 9 2.72 -8.78 8.67
N PHE A 10 3.40 -8.95 7.53
CA PHE A 10 3.21 -8.15 6.31
C PHE A 10 1.93 -8.50 5.54
N ALA A 11 0.97 -9.16 6.17
CA ALA A 11 -0.38 -9.32 5.62
C ALA A 11 -1.24 -8.19 6.18
N GLY A 12 -1.44 -7.14 5.38
CA GLY A 12 -2.15 -5.92 5.77
C GLY A 12 -3.60 -6.10 6.25
N ASN A 13 -4.15 -7.31 6.26
CA ASN A 13 -5.45 -7.63 6.84
C ASN A 13 -5.46 -9.07 7.37
N ALA A 14 -5.24 -9.28 8.67
CA ALA A 14 -5.63 -10.53 9.32
C ALA A 14 -5.88 -10.28 10.81
N LEU A 15 -7.16 -10.28 11.18
CA LEU A 15 -7.78 -10.86 12.39
C LEU A 15 -9.11 -10.11 12.66
N GLU A 16 -10.21 -10.83 12.42
CA GLU A 16 -11.59 -10.54 12.85
C GLU A 16 -12.00 -9.06 12.90
N LYS A 17 -12.22 -8.44 11.74
CA LYS A 17 -12.91 -7.15 11.63
C LYS A 17 -14.26 -7.34 10.95
N PRO A 18 -15.27 -6.47 11.21
CA PRO A 18 -16.50 -6.42 10.44
C PRO A 18 -16.17 -6.48 8.93
N SER A 19 -17.03 -7.07 8.11
CA SER A 19 -16.85 -7.11 6.64
C SER A 19 -16.85 -5.69 6.06
N PHE A 20 -15.71 -5.01 6.16
CA PHE A 20 -15.42 -3.78 5.45
C PHE A 20 -15.07 -4.18 4.03
N TYR A 21 -16.05 -4.10 3.13
CA TYR A 21 -15.81 -4.25 1.72
C TYR A 21 -15.02 -3.02 1.23
N THR A 22 -13.95 -3.25 0.46
CA THR A 22 -13.15 -2.19 -0.17
C THR A 22 -13.36 -2.28 -1.69
N PRO A 23 -14.45 -1.71 -2.23
CA PRO A 23 -14.83 -1.86 -3.64
C PRO A 23 -13.74 -1.46 -4.64
N LEU A 24 -12.84 -0.56 -4.22
CA LEU A 24 -11.82 0.04 -5.07
C LEU A 24 -10.42 -0.52 -4.81
N ALA A 25 -10.30 -1.65 -4.11
CA ALA A 25 -9.00 -2.22 -3.74
C ALA A 25 -8.11 -2.55 -4.95
N GLU A 26 -8.71 -3.03 -6.04
CA GLU A 26 -8.02 -3.40 -7.28
C GLU A 26 -7.92 -2.24 -8.28
N LEU A 27 -8.56 -1.09 -7.99
CA LEU A 27 -8.60 0.03 -8.90
C LEU A 27 -7.38 0.92 -8.70
N GLN A 28 -6.58 1.10 -9.75
CA GLN A 28 -5.48 2.05 -9.74
C GLN A 28 -6.00 3.49 -9.60
N LYS A 29 -5.38 4.28 -8.71
CA LYS A 29 -5.74 5.69 -8.51
C LYS A 29 -5.84 6.48 -9.83
N LYS A 30 -4.88 6.29 -10.73
CA LYS A 30 -4.87 6.95 -12.05
C LYS A 30 -6.14 6.67 -12.87
N ARG A 31 -6.70 5.46 -12.79
CA ARG A 31 -7.96 5.11 -13.47
C ARG A 31 -9.15 5.82 -12.83
N THR A 32 -9.19 5.89 -11.50
CA THR A 32 -10.21 6.66 -10.76
C THR A 32 -10.17 8.13 -11.15
N ASP A 33 -8.99 8.75 -11.15
CA ASP A 33 -8.82 10.17 -11.48
C ASP A 33 -9.27 10.46 -12.92
N GLN A 34 -8.93 9.58 -13.88
CA GLN A 34 -9.38 9.69 -15.27
C GLN A 34 -10.90 9.54 -15.39
N TYR A 35 -11.50 8.59 -14.69
CA TYR A 35 -12.94 8.38 -14.70
C TYR A 35 -13.68 9.62 -14.17
N LEU A 36 -13.24 10.19 -13.04
CA LEU A 36 -13.87 11.38 -12.46
C LEU A 36 -13.81 12.56 -13.42
N LYS A 37 -12.66 12.79 -14.06
CA LYS A 37 -12.48 13.85 -15.07
C LYS A 37 -13.38 13.64 -16.29
N ASN A 38 -13.42 12.43 -16.85
CA ASN A 38 -14.21 12.14 -18.05
C ASN A 38 -15.71 12.28 -17.83
N ASN A 39 -16.17 12.13 -16.58
CA ASN A 39 -17.58 12.27 -16.21
C ASN A 39 -17.89 13.62 -15.56
N ASN A 40 -16.96 14.58 -15.59
CA ASN A 40 -17.10 15.92 -15.01
C ASN A 40 -17.54 15.92 -13.54
N PHE A 41 -17.10 14.92 -12.76
CA PHE A 41 -17.32 14.93 -11.32
C PHE A 41 -16.36 15.92 -10.67
N SER A 42 -16.89 16.82 -9.84
CA SER A 42 -16.09 17.63 -8.93
C SER A 42 -15.80 16.84 -7.65
N TRP A 43 -14.55 16.82 -7.21
CA TRP A 43 -14.15 16.29 -5.90
C TRP A 43 -13.28 17.30 -5.17
N MET A 44 -13.20 17.15 -3.85
CA MET A 44 -12.29 17.91 -3.01
C MET A 44 -11.18 17.00 -2.52
N GLU A 45 -9.94 17.46 -2.66
CA GLU A 45 -8.80 16.78 -2.06
C GLU A 45 -8.73 17.11 -0.56
N ASP A 46 -8.62 16.07 0.27
CA ASP A 46 -8.35 16.27 1.68
C ASP A 46 -6.94 16.83 1.85
N SER A 47 -6.83 18.04 2.39
CA SER A 47 -5.56 18.71 2.65
C SER A 47 -4.56 17.87 3.46
N THR A 48 -5.05 16.98 4.32
CA THR A 48 -4.20 16.09 5.13
C THR A 48 -3.48 15.04 4.29
N ASN A 49 -3.93 14.75 3.06
CA ASN A 49 -3.27 13.84 2.13
C ASN A 49 -1.85 14.30 1.76
N LEU A 50 -1.56 15.60 1.88
CA LEU A 50 -0.26 16.17 1.56
C LEU A 50 0.68 16.23 2.77
N SER A 51 0.18 15.93 3.97
CA SER A 51 0.99 15.96 5.19
C SER A 51 1.79 14.67 5.38
N SER A 52 3.09 14.81 5.70
CA SER A 52 3.96 13.70 6.09
C SER A 52 3.91 13.36 7.59
N SER A 53 3.04 14.03 8.37
CA SER A 53 2.91 13.76 9.81
C SER A 53 2.46 12.33 10.12
N TYR A 54 1.72 11.69 9.21
CA TYR A 54 1.33 10.28 9.33
C TYR A 54 2.37 9.39 8.65
N LEU A 55 2.83 8.34 9.34
CA LEU A 55 3.82 7.39 8.79
C LEU A 55 3.42 6.85 7.42
N ARG A 56 2.15 6.47 7.22
CA ARG A 56 1.64 6.01 5.91
C ARG A 56 1.84 7.06 4.82
N ASN A 57 1.54 8.32 5.11
CA ASN A 57 1.69 9.40 4.13
C ASN A 57 3.16 9.70 3.88
N ARG A 58 4.00 9.69 4.93
CA ARG A 58 5.44 9.82 4.79
C ARG A 58 6.04 8.74 3.90
N VAL A 59 5.65 7.48 4.12
CA VAL A 59 6.05 6.36 3.25
C VAL A 59 5.60 6.60 1.81
N ARG A 60 4.36 7.03 1.59
CA ARG A 60 3.83 7.31 0.25
C ARG A 60 4.51 8.48 -0.46
N ILE A 61 4.78 9.57 0.25
CA ILE A 61 5.20 10.86 -0.33
C ILE A 61 6.72 10.94 -0.43
N GLU A 62 7.45 10.40 0.53
CA GLU A 62 8.91 10.49 0.60
C GLU A 62 9.56 9.15 0.19
N LEU A 63 9.19 8.05 0.86
CA LEU A 63 9.94 6.80 0.76
C LEU A 63 9.68 6.05 -0.55
N ILE A 64 8.42 5.85 -0.96
CA ILE A 64 8.08 5.11 -2.18
C ILE A 64 8.70 5.77 -3.43
N PRO A 65 8.60 7.10 -3.63
CA PRO A 65 9.25 7.75 -4.77
C PRO A 65 10.77 7.55 -4.77
N LEU A 66 11.43 7.70 -3.62
CA LEU A 66 12.87 7.45 -3.48
C LEU A 66 13.23 5.99 -3.83
N LEU A 67 12.46 5.02 -3.34
CA LEU A 67 12.70 3.61 -3.65
C LEU A 67 12.46 3.30 -5.14
N ASN A 68 11.46 3.91 -5.77
CA ASN A 68 11.24 3.79 -7.22
C ASN A 68 12.45 4.33 -8.00
N GLU A 69 12.96 5.50 -7.64
CA GLU A 69 14.16 6.08 -8.26
C GLU A 69 15.37 5.13 -8.12
N LEU A 70 15.67 4.69 -6.89
CA LEU A 70 16.80 3.80 -6.61
C LEU A 70 16.70 2.45 -7.31
N THR A 71 15.48 1.98 -7.56
CA THR A 71 15.22 0.69 -8.24
C THR A 71 14.97 0.84 -9.74
N ARG A 72 15.05 2.05 -10.30
CA ARG A 72 14.72 2.36 -11.71
C ARG A 72 13.30 1.91 -12.09
N GLU A 73 12.33 2.29 -11.27
CA GLU A 73 10.91 1.90 -11.37
C GLU A 73 10.65 0.38 -11.23
N GLY A 74 11.63 -0.36 -10.69
CA GLY A 74 11.54 -1.81 -10.48
C GLY A 74 11.11 -2.23 -9.07
N LEU A 75 10.53 -1.32 -8.27
CA LEU A 75 10.19 -1.60 -6.88
C LEU A 75 9.09 -2.65 -6.75
N ASP A 76 8.03 -2.53 -7.54
CA ASP A 76 6.86 -3.42 -7.47
C ASP A 76 7.23 -4.88 -7.78
N SER A 77 8.07 -5.11 -8.80
CA SER A 77 8.53 -6.46 -9.14
C SER A 77 9.38 -7.05 -8.01
N ARG A 78 10.29 -6.26 -7.42
CA ARG A 78 11.13 -6.71 -6.30
C ARG A 78 10.31 -7.04 -5.06
N ILE A 79 9.27 -6.25 -4.76
CA ILE A 79 8.33 -6.55 -3.67
C ILE A 79 7.56 -7.84 -3.99
N GLY A 80 7.17 -8.05 -5.25
CA GLY A 80 6.60 -9.30 -5.74
C GLY A 80 7.50 -10.51 -5.45
N ASP A 81 8.75 -10.44 -5.89
CA ASP A 81 9.75 -11.50 -5.69
C ASP A 81 9.95 -11.82 -4.20
N LEU A 82 10.03 -10.78 -3.36
CA LEU A 82 10.17 -10.94 -1.91
C LEU A 82 8.94 -11.59 -1.28
N ASN A 83 7.74 -11.25 -1.75
CA ASN A 83 6.51 -11.86 -1.27
C ASN A 83 6.42 -13.35 -1.65
N GLU A 84 6.82 -13.70 -2.87
CA GLU A 84 6.87 -15.09 -3.34
C GLU A 84 7.85 -15.90 -2.49
N GLN A 85 9.07 -15.41 -2.30
CA GLN A 85 10.07 -16.06 -1.45
C GLN A 85 9.57 -16.23 -0.01
N SER A 86 8.96 -15.20 0.56
CA SER A 86 8.40 -15.25 1.91
C SER A 86 7.26 -16.26 2.04
N SER A 87 6.50 -16.49 0.97
CA SER A 87 5.43 -17.51 0.96
C SER A 87 5.99 -18.93 0.92
N LEU A 88 7.10 -19.16 0.21
CA LEU A 88 7.78 -20.46 0.16
C LEU A 88 8.30 -20.86 1.54
N PHE A 89 8.89 -19.93 2.30
CA PHE A 89 9.36 -20.18 3.67
C PHE A 89 8.25 -20.42 4.69
N ARG A 90 7.00 -20.01 4.41
CA ARG A 90 5.87 -20.26 5.31
C ARG A 90 5.20 -21.62 5.09
N ASN A 91 5.40 -22.21 3.91
CA ASN A 91 4.72 -23.43 3.47
C ASN A 91 5.63 -24.67 3.36
N GLY A 92 6.94 -24.52 3.58
CA GLY A 92 7.91 -25.62 3.68
C GLY A 92 8.38 -25.80 5.11
#